data_AF-A0A9C9W2R5-F1
#
_entry.id   AF-A0A9C9W2R5-F1
#
_cell.length_a   1.000
_cell.length_b   1.000
_cell.length_c   1.000
_cell.angle_alpha   90.00
_cell.angle_beta   90.00
_cell.angle_gamma   90.00
#
_symmetry.space_group_name_H-M   'P 1'
#
loop_
_entity.id
_entity.type
_entity.pdbx_description
1 polymer ?
#
loop_
_entity_poly.entity_id
_entity_poly.type
_entity_poly.pdbx_seq_one_letter_code
_entity_poly.pdbx_strand_id
1 'polypeptide(L)'
;MPIRLNPKLITEYQAWEQAANTDLPGRYAMGFQGAAVFSLYDQDAPVASLLADCGGDDRHITLRFAAPPASFEASDLELGCADIRALLSQMGGQTTFGHICKQYSGHLPEEQVRRLVQGLLGQAVFLPDAIQELEHRIRRVEIVRFPVQSPYLVLREYWSNCGDVRKHVGDFLESLGSNREFRAALADLHILATLGADLETRYGGSGGIPTVPGGYRTHPVRTGLTARKSQFIDEHLKRLGLRPIRRDEYFAVSETGTLLGAVAEEGRVFRHPPAEGGYLDKLLEETRIAMAGAREDLAEGRRESLLLSLSRFHKFFLHAHPFYNINNSIAMNIVNYCLSRAGFGVIPHLLLDFIALRADFDVYAEVFIRAVRDYAFDAASGSGEDEALSRILQDHRLVLSTDD
;
A
#
# COMPACT_ATOMS: atom_id res chain seq x y z
N MET A 1 11.54 -22.41 -4.03
CA MET A 1 11.96 -22.70 -5.43
C MET A 1 11.69 -21.44 -6.24
N PRO A 2 12.57 -21.03 -7.17
CA PRO A 2 12.38 -19.80 -7.93
C PRO A 2 11.09 -19.83 -8.76
N ILE A 3 10.33 -18.74 -8.76
CA ILE A 3 9.08 -18.63 -9.52
C ILE A 3 9.44 -18.34 -10.98
N ARG A 4 9.09 -19.25 -11.88
CA ARG A 4 9.32 -19.09 -13.32
C ARG A 4 8.01 -18.78 -14.02
N LEU A 5 7.88 -17.54 -14.47
CA LEU A 5 6.71 -17.13 -15.24
C LEU A 5 6.82 -17.56 -16.70
N ASN A 6 5.71 -18.08 -17.23
CA ASN A 6 5.56 -18.29 -18.65
C ASN A 6 5.49 -16.91 -19.36
N PRO A 7 6.21 -16.69 -20.49
CA PRO A 7 6.12 -15.45 -21.26
C PRO A 7 4.68 -15.01 -21.59
N LYS A 8 3.77 -15.98 -21.81
CA LYS A 8 2.34 -15.70 -22.03
C LYS A 8 1.71 -14.93 -20.86
N LEU A 9 2.00 -15.34 -19.63
CA LEU A 9 1.44 -14.73 -18.43
C LEU A 9 1.97 -13.30 -18.22
N ILE A 10 3.22 -13.04 -18.59
CA ILE A 10 3.79 -11.67 -18.58
C ILE A 10 3.01 -10.78 -19.55
N THR A 11 2.78 -11.23 -20.78
CA THR A 11 2.00 -10.49 -21.79
C THR A 11 0.57 -10.26 -21.32
N GLU A 12 -0.08 -11.27 -20.73
CA GLU A 12 -1.44 -11.15 -20.20
C GLU A 12 -1.52 -10.15 -19.03
N TYR A 13 -0.53 -10.14 -18.15
CA TYR A 13 -0.43 -9.16 -17.06
C TYR A 13 -0.26 -7.74 -17.62
N GLN A 14 0.64 -7.54 -18.58
CA GLN A 14 0.89 -6.22 -19.18
C GLN A 14 -0.34 -5.68 -19.90
N ALA A 15 -1.07 -6.53 -20.62
CA ALA A 15 -2.32 -6.16 -21.27
C ALA A 15 -3.39 -5.72 -20.24
N TRP A 16 -3.49 -6.45 -19.12
CA TRP A 16 -4.36 -6.06 -18.03
C TRP A 16 -3.93 -4.76 -17.36
N GLU A 17 -2.64 -4.58 -17.09
CA GLU A 17 -2.12 -3.37 -16.45
C GLU A 17 -2.38 -2.14 -17.33
N GLN A 18 -2.17 -2.27 -18.64
CA GLN A 18 -2.47 -1.22 -19.60
C GLN A 18 -3.96 -0.87 -19.62
N ALA A 19 -4.84 -1.87 -19.62
CA ALA A 19 -6.29 -1.66 -19.56
C ALA A 19 -6.74 -1.02 -18.24
N ALA A 20 -6.12 -1.41 -17.12
CA ALA A 20 -6.42 -0.86 -15.81
C ALA A 20 -5.88 0.56 -15.59
N ASN A 21 -4.87 0.98 -16.36
CA ASN A 21 -4.09 2.21 -16.11
C ASN A 21 -4.92 3.50 -16.11
N THR A 22 -6.08 3.53 -16.79
CA THR A 22 -7.01 4.67 -16.72
C THR A 22 -7.60 4.85 -15.33
N ASP A 23 -7.78 3.75 -14.59
CA ASP A 23 -8.42 3.73 -13.29
C ASP A 23 -7.38 3.66 -12.15
N LEU A 24 -6.14 3.22 -12.44
CA LEU A 24 -5.07 3.06 -11.45
C LEU A 24 -4.80 4.34 -10.61
N PRO A 25 -4.76 5.57 -11.17
CA PRO A 25 -4.57 6.78 -10.36
C PRO A 25 -5.64 6.94 -9.26
N GLY A 26 -6.89 6.55 -9.53
CA GLY A 26 -7.96 6.52 -8.53
C GLY A 26 -7.79 5.42 -7.48
N ARG A 27 -7.12 4.32 -7.84
CA ARG A 27 -6.79 3.20 -6.92
C ARG A 27 -5.67 3.54 -5.94
N TYR A 28 -4.80 4.49 -6.28
CA TYR A 28 -3.88 5.11 -5.33
C TYR A 28 -4.61 6.22 -4.59
N ALA A 29 -5.64 5.87 -3.80
CA ALA A 29 -6.30 6.78 -2.88
C ALA A 29 -5.25 7.33 -1.90
N MET A 30 -4.65 8.45 -2.30
CA MET A 30 -3.53 9.12 -1.61
C MET A 30 -4.04 10.14 -0.59
N GLY A 31 -5.34 10.07 -0.26
CA GLY A 31 -6.04 10.92 0.69
C GLY A 31 -7.07 10.11 1.48
N PHE A 32 -7.54 10.70 2.59
CA PHE A 32 -8.46 10.09 3.55
C PHE A 32 -9.88 9.88 3.01
N GLN A 33 -10.21 10.53 1.89
CA GLN A 33 -11.53 10.53 1.27
C GLN A 33 -11.38 10.08 -0.18
N GLY A 34 -12.11 9.04 -0.54
CA GLY A 34 -12.13 8.47 -1.88
C GLY A 34 -13.30 7.51 -2.02
N ALA A 35 -13.64 7.16 -3.27
CA ALA A 35 -14.55 6.06 -3.52
C ALA A 35 -13.91 4.75 -3.07
N ALA A 36 -14.73 3.79 -2.62
CA ALA A 36 -14.23 2.46 -2.34
C ALA A 36 -13.62 1.84 -3.60
N VAL A 37 -12.46 1.22 -3.44
CA VAL A 37 -11.74 0.51 -4.51
C VAL A 37 -11.59 -0.98 -4.19
N PHE A 38 -12.17 -1.43 -3.08
CA PHE A 38 -12.12 -2.81 -2.64
C PHE A 38 -12.97 -3.71 -3.55
N SER A 39 -12.37 -4.81 -4.01
CA SER A 39 -13.03 -5.73 -4.93
C SER A 39 -14.09 -6.57 -4.22
N LEU A 40 -15.26 -6.66 -4.87
CA LEU A 40 -16.40 -7.47 -4.46
C LEU A 40 -16.47 -8.73 -5.32
N TYR A 41 -16.44 -9.90 -4.68
CA TYR A 41 -16.51 -11.20 -5.31
C TYR A 41 -17.82 -11.92 -4.98
N ASP A 42 -18.16 -12.92 -5.79
CA ASP A 42 -19.45 -13.62 -5.69
C ASP A 42 -19.61 -14.43 -4.40
N GLN A 43 -18.51 -14.87 -3.80
CA GLN A 43 -18.51 -15.59 -2.53
C GLN A 43 -18.65 -14.68 -1.29
N ASP A 44 -18.50 -13.37 -1.45
CA ASP A 44 -18.56 -12.46 -0.30
C ASP A 44 -19.97 -12.41 0.28
N ALA A 45 -20.09 -12.34 1.61
CA ALA A 45 -21.36 -12.21 2.30
C ALA A 45 -21.54 -10.77 2.83
N PRO A 46 -22.12 -9.84 2.05
CA PRO A 46 -22.25 -8.46 2.45
C PRO A 46 -23.22 -8.26 3.62
N VAL A 47 -22.88 -7.30 4.47
CA VAL A 47 -23.71 -6.80 5.57
C VAL A 47 -24.07 -5.35 5.29
N ALA A 48 -25.35 -5.05 5.12
CA ALA A 48 -25.83 -3.68 5.02
C ALA A 48 -26.17 -3.12 6.41
N SER A 49 -25.71 -1.90 6.68
CA SER A 49 -26.23 -1.08 7.77
C SER A 49 -27.64 -0.57 7.42
N LEU A 50 -28.44 -0.29 8.44
CA LEU A 50 -29.75 0.32 8.27
C LEU A 50 -29.59 1.70 7.62
N LEU A 51 -30.03 1.83 6.36
CA LEU A 51 -30.18 3.12 5.68
C LEU A 51 -31.08 4.04 6.50
N ALA A 52 -30.61 5.25 6.80
CA ALA A 52 -31.40 6.21 7.57
C ALA A 52 -32.46 6.90 6.71
N ASP A 53 -32.19 7.13 5.41
CA ASP A 53 -33.19 7.65 4.47
C ASP A 53 -32.78 7.41 3.00
N CYS A 54 -33.75 7.11 2.14
CA CYS A 54 -33.59 7.13 0.68
C CYS A 54 -34.62 8.12 0.15
N GLY A 55 -34.14 9.26 -0.35
CA GLY A 55 -34.97 10.35 -0.86
C GLY A 55 -34.51 10.79 -2.23
N GLY A 56 -35.38 11.45 -2.98
CA GLY A 56 -35.12 11.82 -4.36
C GLY A 56 -36.39 11.86 -5.21
N ASP A 57 -36.28 12.39 -6.42
CA ASP A 57 -37.21 12.07 -7.50
C ASP A 57 -36.72 10.80 -8.24
N ASP A 58 -37.50 10.30 -9.21
CA ASP A 58 -37.16 9.09 -9.98
C ASP A 58 -35.84 9.20 -10.76
N ARG A 59 -35.20 10.38 -10.82
CA ARG A 59 -33.96 10.65 -11.56
C ARG A 59 -32.76 10.96 -10.66
N HIS A 60 -33.00 11.35 -9.40
CA HIS A 60 -31.97 11.79 -8.47
C HIS A 60 -32.17 11.13 -7.10
N ILE A 61 -31.66 9.90 -6.97
CA ILE A 61 -31.69 9.22 -5.68
C ILE A 61 -30.47 9.60 -4.85
N THR A 62 -30.76 10.07 -3.65
CA THR A 62 -29.78 10.31 -2.61
C THR A 62 -30.02 9.35 -1.45
N LEU A 63 -29.00 8.55 -1.17
CA LEU A 63 -28.93 7.74 0.05
C LEU A 63 -28.30 8.59 1.14
N ARG A 64 -28.93 8.65 2.32
CA ARG A 64 -28.42 9.41 3.47
C ARG A 64 -28.00 8.47 4.59
N PHE A 65 -26.85 8.76 5.17
CA PHE A 65 -26.21 7.94 6.19
C PHE A 65 -26.10 8.70 7.51
N ALA A 66 -26.10 7.98 8.62
CA ALA A 66 -25.94 8.56 9.95
C ALA A 66 -24.49 9.00 10.24
N ALA A 67 -23.52 8.53 9.46
CA ALA A 67 -22.11 8.84 9.59
C ALA A 67 -21.53 9.34 8.25
N PRO A 68 -20.42 10.09 8.24
CA PRO A 68 -19.76 10.53 7.02
C PRO A 68 -19.29 9.36 6.13
N PRO A 69 -19.34 9.49 4.79
CA PRO A 69 -19.97 10.59 4.05
C PRO A 69 -21.48 10.64 4.33
N ALA A 70 -22.06 11.83 4.48
CA ALA A 70 -23.46 11.96 4.91
C ALA A 70 -24.46 11.51 3.83
N SER A 71 -24.02 11.44 2.58
CA SER A 71 -24.85 10.99 1.46
C SER A 71 -24.05 10.35 0.33
N PHE A 72 -24.72 9.49 -0.43
CA PHE A 72 -24.27 8.93 -1.69
C PHE A 72 -25.34 9.20 -2.76
N GLU A 73 -24.92 9.79 -3.88
CA GLU A 73 -25.79 9.99 -5.04
C GLU A 73 -25.74 8.75 -5.92
N ALA A 74 -26.89 8.15 -6.16
CA ALA A 74 -27.08 6.98 -7.01
C ALA A 74 -27.70 7.34 -8.37
N SER A 75 -27.61 8.61 -8.78
CA SER A 75 -28.30 9.17 -9.95
C SER A 75 -27.96 8.45 -11.26
N ASP A 76 -26.78 7.85 -11.35
CA ASP A 76 -26.26 7.11 -12.49
C ASP A 76 -26.62 5.62 -12.52
N LEU A 77 -27.44 5.14 -11.58
CA LEU A 77 -27.80 3.72 -11.45
C LEU A 77 -29.18 3.35 -12.02
N GLU A 78 -30.04 4.30 -12.42
CA GLU A 78 -31.40 4.04 -12.94
C GLU A 78 -32.26 3.11 -12.05
N LEU A 79 -31.97 3.05 -10.74
CA LEU A 79 -32.70 2.25 -9.75
C LEU A 79 -33.73 3.10 -9.03
N GLY A 80 -34.82 2.50 -8.52
CA GLY A 80 -35.74 3.17 -7.59
C GLY A 80 -35.34 2.99 -6.12
N CYS A 81 -35.81 3.88 -5.22
CA CYS A 81 -35.56 3.73 -3.77
C CYS A 81 -36.10 2.40 -3.21
N ALA A 82 -37.19 1.88 -3.79
CA ALA A 82 -37.76 0.59 -3.37
C ALA A 82 -36.81 -0.57 -3.70
N ASP A 83 -36.19 -0.57 -4.88
CA ASP A 83 -35.26 -1.60 -5.32
C ASP A 83 -33.99 -1.59 -4.48
N ILE A 84 -33.44 -0.40 -4.19
CA ILE A 84 -32.26 -0.25 -3.34
C ILE A 84 -32.54 -0.79 -1.92
N ARG A 85 -33.69 -0.44 -1.33
CA ARG A 85 -34.08 -0.95 0.00
C ARG A 85 -34.27 -2.45 -0.01
N ALA A 86 -34.93 -3.00 -1.03
CA ALA A 86 -35.13 -4.44 -1.17
C ALA A 86 -33.78 -5.16 -1.29
N LEU A 87 -32.88 -4.67 -2.15
CA LEU A 87 -31.56 -5.25 -2.35
C LEU A 87 -30.74 -5.27 -1.04
N LEU A 88 -30.67 -4.13 -0.34
CA LEU A 88 -29.92 -4.02 0.90
C LEU A 88 -30.51 -4.89 2.03
N SER A 89 -31.83 -5.12 2.03
CA SER A 89 -32.47 -6.02 3.00
C SER A 89 -32.00 -7.47 2.89
N GLN A 90 -31.42 -7.89 1.74
CA GLN A 90 -30.87 -9.22 1.57
C GLN A 90 -29.43 -9.36 2.10
N MET A 91 -28.78 -8.24 2.45
CA MET A 91 -27.37 -8.21 2.88
C MET A 91 -27.27 -8.33 4.40
N GLY A 92 -27.57 -9.53 4.91
CA GLY A 92 -27.48 -9.85 6.34
C GLY A 92 -26.19 -10.57 6.76
N GLY A 93 -25.20 -10.68 5.88
CA GLY A 93 -23.95 -11.42 6.13
C GLY A 93 -24.06 -12.95 6.04
N GLN A 94 -25.19 -13.48 5.56
CA GLN A 94 -25.40 -14.93 5.39
C GLN A 94 -25.58 -15.34 3.91
N THR A 95 -26.06 -14.42 3.09
CA THR A 95 -26.29 -14.65 1.66
C THR A 95 -25.08 -14.14 0.88
N THR A 96 -24.50 -14.98 0.02
CA THR A 96 -23.37 -14.56 -0.81
C THR A 96 -23.82 -13.59 -1.90
N PHE A 97 -22.92 -12.70 -2.32
CA PHE A 97 -23.19 -11.68 -3.31
C PHE A 97 -23.63 -12.28 -4.65
N GLY A 98 -23.00 -13.38 -5.07
CA GLY A 98 -23.41 -14.10 -6.28
C GLY A 98 -24.83 -14.70 -6.19
N HIS A 99 -25.29 -15.08 -4.99
CA HIS A 99 -26.68 -15.50 -4.79
C HIS A 99 -27.64 -14.31 -4.87
N ILE A 100 -27.27 -13.17 -4.26
CA ILE A 100 -28.04 -11.91 -4.36
C ILE A 100 -28.19 -11.50 -5.83
N CYS A 101 -27.11 -11.47 -6.61
CA CYS A 101 -27.15 -11.16 -8.04
C CYS A 101 -28.10 -12.09 -8.81
N LYS A 102 -28.05 -13.41 -8.55
CA LYS A 102 -28.94 -14.38 -9.20
C LYS A 102 -30.41 -14.14 -8.86
N GLN A 103 -30.72 -13.86 -7.59
CA GLN A 103 -32.08 -13.56 -7.14
C GLN A 103 -32.64 -12.29 -7.79
N TYR A 104 -31.78 -11.28 -8.04
CA TYR A 104 -32.17 -10.01 -8.65
C TYR A 104 -32.05 -9.97 -10.17
N SER A 105 -31.45 -10.98 -10.81
CA SER A 105 -31.18 -11.00 -12.25
C SER A 105 -32.43 -10.81 -13.14
N GLY A 106 -33.63 -11.14 -12.63
CA GLY A 106 -34.90 -10.90 -13.32
C GLY A 106 -35.45 -9.48 -13.18
N HIS A 107 -34.89 -8.66 -12.29
CA HIS A 107 -35.32 -7.29 -12.00
C HIS A 107 -34.26 -6.27 -12.42
N LEU A 108 -32.99 -6.55 -12.17
CA LEU A 108 -31.86 -5.65 -12.42
C LEU A 108 -30.70 -6.38 -13.12
N PRO A 109 -30.01 -5.73 -14.08
CA PRO A 109 -28.73 -6.20 -14.61
C PRO A 109 -27.70 -6.40 -13.48
N GLU A 110 -26.95 -7.51 -13.54
CA GLU A 110 -25.93 -7.84 -12.54
C GLU A 110 -24.90 -6.71 -12.37
N GLU A 111 -24.49 -6.07 -13.48
CA GLU A 111 -23.53 -4.97 -13.45
C GLU A 111 -24.03 -3.78 -12.63
N GLN A 112 -25.33 -3.44 -12.70
CA GLN A 112 -25.91 -2.36 -11.90
C GLN A 112 -25.93 -2.72 -10.41
N VAL A 113 -26.30 -3.96 -10.07
CA VAL A 113 -26.24 -4.47 -8.69
C VAL A 113 -24.82 -4.38 -8.15
N ARG A 114 -23.82 -4.83 -8.92
CA ARG A 114 -22.40 -4.78 -8.53
C ARG A 114 -21.90 -3.35 -8.36
N ARG A 115 -22.19 -2.46 -9.30
CA ARG A 115 -21.81 -1.03 -9.21
C ARG A 115 -22.42 -0.36 -7.98
N LEU A 116 -23.71 -0.60 -7.70
CA LEU A 116 -24.37 -0.07 -6.52
C LEU A 116 -23.67 -0.56 -5.24
N VAL A 117 -23.48 -1.87 -5.10
CA VAL A 117 -22.89 -2.44 -3.88
C VAL A 117 -21.45 -1.98 -3.69
N GLN A 118 -20.65 -1.93 -4.76
CA GLN A 118 -19.29 -1.40 -4.73
C GLN A 118 -19.25 0.08 -4.32
N GLY A 119 -20.16 0.91 -4.85
CA GLY A 119 -20.25 2.32 -4.47
C GLY A 119 -20.61 2.54 -2.99
N LEU A 120 -21.30 1.57 -2.38
CA LEU A 120 -21.72 1.60 -0.99
C LEU A 120 -20.72 0.95 -0.01
N LEU A 121 -19.65 0.31 -0.50
CA LEU A 121 -18.67 -0.36 0.34
C LEU A 121 -18.01 0.62 1.32
N GLY A 122 -17.95 0.22 2.59
CA GLY A 122 -17.37 1.02 3.68
C GLY A 122 -18.22 2.20 4.13
N GLN A 123 -19.40 2.41 3.53
CA GLN A 123 -20.35 3.45 3.90
C GLN A 123 -21.62 2.83 4.46
N ALA A 124 -22.29 2.03 3.63
CA ALA A 124 -23.56 1.39 3.95
C ALA A 124 -23.45 -0.14 3.91
N VAL A 125 -22.58 -0.67 3.05
CA VAL A 125 -22.33 -2.10 2.91
C VAL A 125 -20.92 -2.42 3.39
N PHE A 126 -20.79 -3.51 4.12
CA PHE A 126 -19.54 -3.97 4.72
C PHE A 126 -19.31 -5.44 4.37
N LEU A 127 -18.04 -5.84 4.30
CA LEU A 127 -17.59 -7.21 4.05
C LEU A 127 -16.72 -7.69 5.23
N PRO A 128 -17.28 -7.83 6.45
CA PRO A 128 -16.50 -8.10 7.66
C PRO A 128 -15.64 -9.36 7.53
N ASP A 129 -16.20 -10.46 7.02
CA ASP A 129 -15.49 -11.73 6.88
C ASP A 129 -14.31 -11.63 5.90
N ALA A 130 -14.51 -10.93 4.76
CA ALA A 130 -13.45 -10.72 3.77
C ALA A 130 -12.31 -9.86 4.34
N ILE A 131 -12.63 -8.82 5.13
CA ILE A 131 -11.63 -7.99 5.80
C ILE A 131 -10.89 -8.82 6.87
N GLN A 132 -11.63 -9.58 7.69
CA GLN A 132 -11.04 -10.41 8.73
C GLN A 132 -10.09 -11.47 8.16
N GLU A 133 -10.47 -12.13 7.06
CA GLU A 133 -9.63 -13.09 6.35
C GLU A 133 -8.29 -12.46 5.91
N LEU A 134 -8.35 -11.24 5.37
CA LEU A 134 -7.16 -10.50 4.95
C LEU A 134 -6.31 -10.08 6.16
N GLU A 135 -6.94 -9.58 7.23
CA GLU A 135 -6.26 -9.15 8.46
C GLU A 135 -5.56 -10.31 9.19
N HIS A 136 -6.07 -11.53 9.06
CA HIS A 136 -5.38 -12.72 9.55
C HIS A 136 -4.06 -13.00 8.83
N ARG A 137 -3.91 -12.55 7.57
CA ARG A 137 -2.69 -12.73 6.79
C ARG A 137 -1.73 -11.56 6.96
N ILE A 138 -2.24 -10.34 6.89
CA ILE A 138 -1.48 -9.11 7.08
C ILE A 138 -2.42 -8.03 7.58
N ARG A 139 -2.04 -7.29 8.63
CA ARG A 139 -2.95 -6.28 9.18
C ARG A 139 -3.06 -5.09 8.24
N ARG A 140 -4.23 -4.45 8.25
CA ARG A 140 -4.49 -3.24 7.48
C ARG A 140 -3.43 -2.17 7.73
N VAL A 141 -3.08 -1.93 8.99
CA VAL A 141 -2.11 -0.90 9.38
C VAL A 141 -0.75 -1.09 8.70
N GLU A 142 -0.38 -2.31 8.29
CA GLU A 142 0.91 -2.60 7.64
C GLU A 142 0.96 -2.17 6.18
N ILE A 143 -0.19 -2.08 5.52
CA ILE A 143 -0.28 -1.87 4.07
C ILE A 143 -0.85 -0.50 3.70
N VAL A 144 -1.51 0.18 4.64
CA VAL A 144 -2.00 1.54 4.45
C VAL A 144 -0.87 2.54 4.61
N ARG A 145 -0.96 3.63 3.83
CA ARG A 145 -0.04 4.77 3.97
C ARG A 145 -0.42 5.65 5.14
N PHE A 146 -1.72 5.82 5.34
CA PHE A 146 -2.25 6.58 6.46
C PHE A 146 -3.14 5.67 7.29
N PRO A 147 -2.98 5.63 8.62
CA PRO A 147 -3.59 4.57 9.41
C PRO A 147 -5.12 4.64 9.49
N VAL A 148 -5.73 5.80 9.22
CA VAL A 148 -7.19 5.99 9.16
C VAL A 148 -7.80 5.79 7.79
N GLN A 149 -7.02 5.32 6.83
CA GLN A 149 -7.59 4.91 5.55
C GLN A 149 -8.56 3.76 5.80
N SER A 150 -9.81 3.94 5.37
CA SER A 150 -10.81 2.88 5.40
C SER A 150 -10.26 1.64 4.68
N PRO A 151 -10.47 0.41 5.20
CA PRO A 151 -10.01 -0.81 4.53
C PRO A 151 -10.57 -0.92 3.10
N TYR A 152 -11.74 -0.33 2.85
CA TYR A 152 -12.38 -0.34 1.55
C TYR A 152 -11.74 0.61 0.53
N LEU A 153 -10.79 1.45 0.97
CA LEU A 153 -9.94 2.28 0.11
C LEU A 153 -8.63 1.59 -0.28
N VAL A 154 -8.47 0.32 0.10
CA VAL A 154 -7.33 -0.51 -0.26
C VAL A 154 -7.81 -1.58 -1.23
N LEU A 155 -7.09 -1.79 -2.33
CA LEU A 155 -7.41 -2.88 -3.25
C LEU A 155 -7.25 -4.23 -2.54
N ARG A 156 -8.24 -5.11 -2.69
CA ARG A 156 -8.23 -6.45 -2.09
C ARG A 156 -7.06 -7.29 -2.62
N GLU A 157 -6.78 -7.18 -3.90
CA GLU A 157 -5.68 -7.88 -4.59
C GLU A 157 -4.32 -7.45 -4.03
N TYR A 158 -4.14 -6.14 -3.82
CA TYR A 158 -2.92 -5.62 -3.18
C TYR A 158 -2.73 -6.19 -1.77
N TRP A 159 -3.80 -6.20 -0.97
CA TRP A 159 -3.77 -6.74 0.39
C TRP A 159 -3.42 -8.23 0.40
N SER A 160 -4.12 -9.02 -0.41
CA SER A 160 -3.86 -10.46 -0.56
C SER A 160 -2.41 -10.73 -0.97
N ASN A 161 -1.92 -10.03 -2.00
CA ASN A 161 -0.57 -10.17 -2.51
C ASN A 161 0.49 -9.81 -1.45
N CYS A 162 0.26 -8.78 -0.63
CA CYS A 162 1.15 -8.47 0.49
C CYS A 162 1.23 -9.61 1.51
N GLY A 163 0.11 -10.30 1.78
CA GLY A 163 0.09 -11.50 2.62
C GLY A 163 0.95 -12.63 2.05
N ASP A 164 0.96 -12.81 0.72
CA ASP A 164 1.81 -13.81 0.08
C ASP A 164 3.29 -13.42 0.05
N VAL A 165 3.60 -12.15 -0.19
CA VAL A 165 4.96 -11.61 -0.01
C VAL A 165 5.45 -11.88 1.41
N ARG A 166 4.65 -11.56 2.43
CA ARG A 166 5.01 -11.74 3.84
C ARG A 166 5.37 -13.18 4.18
N LYS A 167 4.64 -14.17 3.65
CA LYS A 167 4.93 -15.60 3.85
C LYS A 167 6.32 -16.01 3.32
N HIS A 168 6.82 -15.33 2.29
CA HIS A 168 8.08 -15.66 1.61
C HIS A 168 9.27 -14.81 2.07
N VAL A 169 9.08 -13.84 2.98
CA VAL A 169 10.21 -13.02 3.47
C VAL A 169 11.27 -13.88 4.17
N GLY A 170 10.87 -14.93 4.90
CA GLY A 170 11.82 -15.84 5.56
C GLY A 170 12.82 -16.46 4.56
N ASP A 171 12.32 -17.05 3.47
CA ASP A 171 13.15 -17.64 2.41
C ASP A 171 14.03 -16.59 1.71
N PHE A 172 13.51 -15.37 1.55
CA PHE A 172 14.29 -14.25 1.02
C PHE A 172 15.48 -13.89 1.92
N LEU A 173 15.31 -13.91 3.25
CA LEU A 173 16.42 -13.65 4.19
C LEU A 173 17.49 -14.75 4.13
N GLU A 174 17.14 -15.99 3.79
CA GLU A 174 18.13 -17.04 3.57
C GLU A 174 18.91 -16.87 2.26
N SER A 175 18.38 -16.09 1.32
CA SER A 175 18.96 -15.87 -0.02
C SER A 175 19.93 -14.68 -0.08
N LEU A 176 20.43 -14.21 1.07
CA LEU A 176 21.33 -13.04 1.15
C LEU A 176 22.82 -13.38 0.91
N GLY A 177 23.16 -14.65 0.69
CA GLY A 177 24.55 -15.13 0.58
C GLY A 177 25.32 -14.57 -0.63
N SER A 178 24.64 -14.29 -1.73
CA SER A 178 25.21 -13.69 -2.94
C SER A 178 24.25 -12.72 -3.61
N ASN A 179 24.78 -11.77 -4.38
CA ASN A 179 23.94 -10.83 -5.14
C ASN A 179 23.01 -11.54 -6.14
N ARG A 180 23.47 -12.65 -6.73
CA ARG A 180 22.65 -13.44 -7.67
C ARG A 180 21.44 -14.06 -6.98
N GLU A 181 21.63 -14.70 -5.83
CA GLU A 181 20.54 -15.32 -5.06
C GLU A 181 19.58 -14.27 -4.51
N PHE A 182 20.11 -13.18 -3.95
CA PHE A 182 19.33 -12.06 -3.46
C PHE A 182 18.42 -11.50 -4.56
N ARG A 183 18.96 -11.28 -5.76
CA ARG A 183 18.18 -10.76 -6.88
C ARG A 183 17.12 -11.73 -7.38
N ALA A 184 17.40 -13.03 -7.38
CA ALA A 184 16.40 -14.02 -7.74
C ALA A 184 15.24 -14.05 -6.73
N ALA A 185 15.55 -14.10 -5.44
CA ALA A 185 14.54 -14.07 -4.39
C ALA A 185 13.75 -12.75 -4.37
N LEU A 186 14.42 -11.62 -4.62
CA LEU A 186 13.74 -10.33 -4.71
C LEU A 186 12.79 -10.25 -5.92
N ALA A 187 13.17 -10.85 -7.05
CA ALA A 187 12.29 -10.96 -8.21
C ALA A 187 11.05 -11.82 -7.89
N ASP A 188 11.22 -12.93 -7.15
CA ASP A 188 10.09 -13.75 -6.70
C ASP A 188 9.13 -12.96 -5.81
N LEU A 189 9.65 -12.16 -4.86
CA LEU A 189 8.79 -11.28 -4.05
C LEU A 189 8.02 -10.26 -4.91
N HIS A 190 8.62 -9.72 -5.97
CA HIS A 190 7.93 -8.82 -6.89
C HIS A 190 6.87 -9.53 -7.75
N ILE A 191 7.11 -10.79 -8.12
CA ILE A 191 6.09 -11.63 -8.77
C ILE A 191 4.89 -11.81 -7.83
N LEU A 192 5.13 -12.19 -6.58
CA LEU A 192 4.04 -12.35 -5.59
C LEU A 192 3.30 -11.03 -5.35
N ALA A 193 4.01 -9.90 -5.32
CA ALA A 193 3.40 -8.59 -5.13
C ALA A 193 2.48 -8.18 -6.30
N THR A 194 2.78 -8.62 -7.53
CA THR A 194 2.00 -8.29 -8.74
C THR A 194 0.93 -9.33 -9.08
N LEU A 195 1.20 -10.61 -8.85
CA LEU A 195 0.39 -11.74 -9.33
C LEU A 195 -0.17 -12.65 -8.22
N GLY A 196 0.16 -12.40 -6.94
CA GLY A 196 -0.22 -13.28 -5.83
C GLY A 196 0.44 -14.66 -5.91
N ALA A 197 0.14 -15.52 -4.93
CA ALA A 197 0.62 -16.91 -4.96
C ALA A 197 -0.11 -17.81 -5.98
N ASP A 198 -1.32 -17.43 -6.37
CA ASP A 198 -2.13 -18.14 -7.38
C ASP A 198 -1.71 -17.81 -8.83
N LEU A 199 -0.89 -16.77 -9.02
CA LEU A 199 -0.49 -16.22 -10.33
C LEU A 199 -1.66 -15.68 -11.17
N GLU A 200 -2.83 -15.53 -10.57
CA GLU A 200 -4.06 -15.05 -11.19
C GLU A 200 -4.47 -13.68 -10.62
N THR A 201 -4.20 -13.41 -9.34
CA THR A 201 -4.54 -12.17 -8.65
C THR A 201 -3.66 -11.01 -9.11
N ARG A 202 -4.24 -10.02 -9.80
CA ARG A 202 -3.46 -8.94 -10.44
C ARG A 202 -3.47 -7.65 -9.65
N TYR A 203 -2.28 -7.11 -9.38
CA TYR A 203 -2.06 -5.78 -8.83
C TYR A 203 -0.91 -5.07 -9.54
N GLY A 204 -1.03 -3.75 -9.78
CA GLY A 204 -0.10 -2.99 -10.61
C GLY A 204 -0.03 -1.49 -10.31
N GLY A 205 0.91 -0.82 -10.97
CA GLY A 205 1.32 0.58 -10.77
C GLY A 205 0.82 1.55 -11.83
N SER A 206 0.47 2.79 -11.44
CA SER A 206 0.09 3.86 -12.38
C SER A 206 1.30 4.53 -13.06
N GLY A 207 2.37 3.78 -13.34
CA GLY A 207 3.66 4.32 -13.76
C GLY A 207 3.77 4.63 -15.26
N GLY A 208 2.77 4.23 -16.06
CA GLY A 208 2.76 4.39 -17.52
C GLY A 208 3.77 3.53 -18.29
N ILE A 209 4.69 2.86 -17.59
CA ILE A 209 5.63 1.89 -18.16
C ILE A 209 5.10 0.49 -17.84
N PRO A 210 4.92 -0.39 -18.86
CA PRO A 210 4.47 -1.76 -18.63
C PRO A 210 5.42 -2.50 -17.70
N THR A 211 4.88 -3.06 -16.65
CA THR A 211 5.63 -3.81 -15.65
C THR A 211 5.80 -5.25 -16.11
N VAL A 212 7.02 -5.77 -15.95
CA VAL A 212 7.28 -7.20 -16.06
C VAL A 212 7.36 -7.74 -14.63
N PRO A 213 6.43 -8.60 -14.18
CA PRO A 213 6.53 -9.26 -12.88
C PRO A 213 7.89 -9.94 -12.70
N GLY A 214 8.58 -9.63 -11.60
CA GLY A 214 9.97 -10.04 -11.34
C GLY A 214 11.06 -9.38 -12.20
N GLY A 215 10.68 -8.57 -13.19
CA GLY A 215 11.60 -7.89 -14.11
C GLY A 215 12.13 -6.59 -13.52
N TYR A 216 13.46 -6.50 -13.42
CA TYR A 216 14.15 -5.28 -13.02
C TYR A 216 13.94 -4.16 -14.05
N ARG A 217 13.85 -2.92 -13.57
CA ARG A 217 13.76 -1.76 -14.45
C ARG A 217 15.02 -1.63 -15.32
N THR A 218 14.81 -1.20 -16.55
CA THR A 218 15.86 -0.90 -17.52
C THR A 218 15.95 0.59 -17.82
N HIS A 219 14.94 1.36 -17.44
CA HIS A 219 14.87 2.80 -17.69
C HIS A 219 14.97 3.62 -16.40
N PRO A 220 15.36 4.91 -16.50
CA PRO A 220 15.29 5.84 -15.39
C PRO A 220 13.85 6.00 -14.87
N VAL A 221 13.70 6.09 -13.56
CA VAL A 221 12.41 6.33 -12.89
C VAL A 221 12.50 7.66 -12.14
N ARG A 222 11.38 8.35 -12.01
CA ARG A 222 11.25 9.58 -11.23
C ARG A 222 10.13 9.42 -10.22
N THR A 223 10.40 9.83 -8.98
CA THR A 223 9.38 9.87 -7.92
C THR A 223 9.07 11.33 -7.59
N GLY A 224 7.91 11.79 -8.05
CA GLY A 224 7.40 13.12 -7.78
C GLY A 224 6.71 13.23 -6.41
N LEU A 225 6.72 14.44 -5.86
CA LEU A 225 6.03 14.82 -4.64
C LEU A 225 5.25 16.11 -4.91
N THR A 226 3.96 16.14 -4.53
CA THR A 226 3.17 17.36 -4.64
C THR A 226 3.67 18.40 -3.64
N ALA A 227 3.45 19.69 -3.93
CA ALA A 227 3.82 20.77 -3.02
C ALA A 227 3.23 20.56 -1.61
N ARG A 228 1.94 20.21 -1.54
CA ARG A 228 1.24 19.89 -0.28
C ARG A 228 1.92 18.78 0.52
N LYS A 229 2.30 17.66 -0.12
CA LYS A 229 2.99 16.57 0.57
C LYS A 229 4.40 16.97 1.01
N SER A 230 5.08 17.78 0.21
CA SER A 230 6.39 18.30 0.58
C SER A 230 6.34 19.20 1.80
N GLN A 231 5.36 20.11 1.86
CA GLN A 231 5.13 20.96 3.03
C GLN A 231 4.78 20.12 4.26
N PHE A 232 3.92 19.11 4.09
CA PHE A 232 3.57 18.19 5.17
C PHE A 232 4.82 17.50 5.76
N ILE A 233 5.69 16.98 4.90
CA ILE A 233 6.92 16.30 5.36
C ILE A 233 7.80 17.28 6.14
N ASP A 234 7.99 18.51 5.65
CA ASP A 234 8.82 19.50 6.34
C ASP A 234 8.26 19.86 7.72
N GLU A 235 6.95 20.09 7.84
CA GLU A 235 6.32 20.35 9.13
C GLU A 235 6.41 19.14 10.07
N HIS A 236 6.30 17.92 9.54
CA HIS A 236 6.51 16.71 10.33
C HIS A 236 7.96 16.61 10.85
N LEU A 237 8.97 16.79 9.99
CA LEU A 237 10.38 16.78 10.39
C LEU A 237 10.68 17.87 11.43
N LYS A 238 10.15 19.09 11.23
CA LYS A 238 10.29 20.20 12.17
C LYS A 238 9.72 19.88 13.55
N ARG A 239 8.55 19.22 13.64
CA ARG A 239 7.97 18.78 14.93
C ARG A 239 8.82 17.74 15.64
N LEU A 240 9.52 16.90 14.89
CA LEU A 240 10.49 15.97 15.43
C LEU A 240 11.80 16.68 15.86
N GLY A 241 11.93 17.99 15.66
CA GLY A 241 13.17 18.74 15.92
C GLY A 241 14.27 18.43 14.89
N LEU A 242 13.89 17.91 13.73
CA LEU A 242 14.81 17.51 12.67
C LEU A 242 14.88 18.58 11.58
N ARG A 243 15.98 18.55 10.83
CA ARG A 243 16.18 19.46 9.70
C ARG A 243 15.15 19.15 8.60
N PRO A 244 14.58 20.18 7.94
CA PRO A 244 13.67 19.98 6.82
C PRO A 244 14.40 19.36 5.62
N ILE A 245 13.65 18.91 4.62
CA ILE A 245 14.23 18.41 3.38
C ILE A 245 14.95 19.55 2.65
N ARG A 246 16.14 19.23 2.13
CA ARG A 246 16.90 20.13 1.25
C ARG A 246 16.11 20.47 -0.02
N ARG A 247 16.10 21.76 -0.37
CA ARG A 247 15.38 22.29 -1.53
C ARG A 247 16.28 22.54 -2.73
N ASP A 248 17.58 22.68 -2.51
CA ASP A 248 18.56 22.78 -3.58
C ASP A 248 18.70 21.45 -4.35
N GLU A 249 19.17 21.50 -5.60
CA GLU A 249 19.48 20.28 -6.36
C GLU A 249 20.76 19.67 -5.79
N TYR A 250 20.71 18.38 -5.45
CA TYR A 250 21.88 17.66 -4.96
C TYR A 250 21.84 16.18 -5.35
N PHE A 251 23.03 15.58 -5.41
CA PHE A 251 23.20 14.14 -5.57
C PHE A 251 23.23 13.48 -4.19
N ALA A 252 22.34 12.52 -3.98
CA ALA A 252 22.39 11.66 -2.80
C ALA A 252 23.46 10.60 -3.02
N VAL A 253 24.36 10.44 -2.06
CA VAL A 253 25.44 9.45 -2.08
C VAL A 253 25.43 8.62 -0.79
N SER A 254 25.80 7.34 -0.87
CA SER A 254 25.98 6.49 0.30
C SER A 254 27.25 6.86 1.07
N GLU A 255 27.42 6.28 2.26
CA GLU A 255 28.66 6.35 3.05
C GLU A 255 29.89 5.84 2.25
N THR A 256 29.67 4.91 1.31
CA THR A 256 30.69 4.32 0.42
C THR A 256 30.90 5.12 -0.88
N GLY A 257 30.21 6.25 -1.06
CA GLY A 257 30.29 7.08 -2.27
C GLY A 257 29.45 6.59 -3.46
N THR A 258 28.58 5.60 -3.27
CA THR A 258 27.66 5.11 -4.32
C THR A 258 26.57 6.15 -4.58
N LEU A 259 26.36 6.51 -5.85
CA LEU A 259 25.28 7.42 -6.26
C LEU A 259 23.91 6.77 -6.00
N LEU A 260 23.14 7.36 -5.09
CA LEU A 260 21.79 6.94 -4.74
C LEU A 260 20.71 7.62 -5.61
N GLY A 261 21.04 8.73 -6.27
CA GLY A 261 20.17 9.48 -7.18
C GLY A 261 20.31 10.99 -7.02
N ALA A 262 19.34 11.75 -7.51
CA ALA A 262 19.35 13.22 -7.43
C ALA A 262 18.00 13.77 -6.99
N VAL A 263 18.02 14.74 -6.09
CA VAL A 263 16.86 15.53 -5.72
C VAL A 263 16.87 16.81 -6.56
N ALA A 264 15.74 17.13 -7.18
CA ALA A 264 15.58 18.27 -8.08
C ALA A 264 14.22 18.96 -7.88
N GLU A 265 14.01 20.07 -8.58
CA GLU A 265 12.74 20.82 -8.60
C GLU A 265 12.27 21.21 -7.20
N GLU A 266 13.14 21.90 -6.44
CA GLU A 266 12.85 22.37 -5.08
C GLU A 266 12.56 21.22 -4.09
N GLY A 267 13.26 20.09 -4.23
CA GLY A 267 13.02 18.91 -3.39
C GLY A 267 11.84 18.05 -3.84
N ARG A 268 11.10 18.43 -4.88
CA ARG A 268 9.84 17.76 -5.26
C ARG A 268 10.06 16.53 -6.11
N VAL A 269 11.12 16.47 -6.91
CA VAL A 269 11.40 15.32 -7.77
C VAL A 269 12.64 14.59 -7.29
N PHE A 270 12.49 13.29 -7.06
CA PHE A 270 13.62 12.38 -6.92
C PHE A 270 13.88 11.66 -8.24
N ARG A 271 15.09 11.78 -8.78
CA ARG A 271 15.56 11.08 -9.98
C ARG A 271 16.36 9.85 -9.53
N HIS A 272 15.80 8.67 -9.76
CA HIS A 272 16.52 7.43 -9.49
C HIS A 272 17.70 7.29 -10.45
N PRO A 273 18.81 6.67 -10.01
CA PRO A 273 19.97 6.48 -10.86
C PRO A 273 19.61 5.59 -12.06
N PRO A 274 20.26 5.78 -13.21
CA PRO A 274 20.00 4.96 -14.39
C PRO A 274 20.26 3.47 -14.06
N ALA A 275 19.50 2.58 -14.70
CA ALA A 275 19.72 1.14 -14.52
C ALA A 275 21.04 0.69 -15.17
N GLU A 276 21.44 1.38 -16.24
CA GLU A 276 22.68 1.13 -17.01
C GLU A 276 23.95 1.51 -16.22
N GLY A 277 25.12 1.07 -16.70
CA GLY A 277 26.40 1.42 -16.09
C GLY A 277 26.67 0.77 -14.72
N GLY A 278 25.88 -0.23 -14.33
CA GLY A 278 26.05 -0.97 -13.08
C GLY A 278 25.61 -0.24 -11.81
N TYR A 279 24.95 0.93 -11.92
CA TYR A 279 24.48 1.68 -10.74
C TYR A 279 23.42 0.90 -9.96
N LEU A 280 22.43 0.31 -10.66
CA LEU A 280 21.42 -0.51 -10.00
C LEU A 280 22.04 -1.71 -9.30
N ASP A 281 23.00 -2.40 -9.93
CA ASP A 281 23.68 -3.55 -9.33
C ASP A 281 24.44 -3.18 -8.04
N LYS A 282 25.11 -2.01 -8.03
CA LYS A 282 25.77 -1.50 -6.82
C LYS A 282 24.78 -1.19 -5.70
N LEU A 283 23.65 -0.56 -6.02
CA LEU A 283 22.62 -0.26 -5.02
C LEU A 283 21.93 -1.51 -4.48
N LEU A 284 21.72 -2.51 -5.33
CA LEU A 284 21.20 -3.81 -4.91
C LEU A 284 22.19 -4.53 -4.00
N GLU A 285 23.49 -4.38 -4.24
CA GLU A 285 24.51 -4.92 -3.35
C GLU A 285 24.52 -4.21 -1.98
N GLU A 286 24.45 -2.88 -1.94
CA GLU A 286 24.31 -2.11 -0.69
C GLU A 286 23.03 -2.51 0.08
N THR A 287 21.93 -2.70 -0.65
CA THR A 287 20.65 -3.17 -0.11
C THR A 287 20.78 -4.57 0.50
N ARG A 288 21.44 -5.49 -0.21
CA ARG A 288 21.69 -6.86 0.27
C ARG A 288 22.55 -6.86 1.53
N ILE A 289 23.63 -6.07 1.55
CA ILE A 289 24.53 -5.96 2.71
C ILE A 289 23.77 -5.43 3.93
N ALA A 290 22.98 -4.36 3.77
CA ALA A 290 22.16 -3.83 4.86
C ALA A 290 21.14 -4.85 5.38
N MET A 291 20.49 -5.61 4.49
CA MET A 291 19.56 -6.66 4.89
C MET A 291 20.25 -7.84 5.57
N ALA A 292 21.47 -8.20 5.14
CA ALA A 292 22.27 -9.24 5.78
C ALA A 292 22.62 -8.86 7.23
N GLY A 293 22.99 -7.59 7.45
CA GLY A 293 23.20 -7.04 8.80
C GLY A 293 21.92 -7.07 9.65
N ALA A 294 20.77 -6.69 9.07
CA ALA A 294 19.49 -6.78 9.77
C ALA A 294 19.10 -8.22 10.13
N ARG A 295 19.36 -9.20 9.25
CA ARG A 295 19.14 -10.62 9.55
C ARG A 295 20.00 -11.11 10.70
N GLU A 296 21.28 -10.73 10.72
CA GLU A 296 22.22 -11.06 11.80
C GLU A 296 21.77 -10.43 13.13
N ASP A 297 21.44 -9.13 13.11
CA ASP A 297 20.93 -8.42 14.28
C ASP A 297 19.64 -9.04 14.83
N LEU A 298 18.75 -9.50 13.95
CA LEU A 298 17.54 -10.22 14.32
C LEU A 298 17.85 -11.57 14.96
N ALA A 299 18.77 -12.35 14.39
CA ALA A 299 19.16 -13.67 14.91
C ALA A 299 19.84 -13.57 16.29
N GLU A 300 20.61 -12.52 16.53
CA GLU A 300 21.30 -12.27 17.80
C GLU A 300 20.47 -11.46 18.82
N GLY A 301 19.26 -11.03 18.45
CA GLY A 301 18.40 -10.23 19.32
C GLY A 301 18.94 -8.81 19.59
N ARG A 302 19.79 -8.27 18.72
CA ARG A 302 20.38 -6.91 18.81
C ARG A 302 19.38 -5.85 18.35
N ARG A 303 18.32 -5.65 19.15
CA ARG A 303 17.14 -4.83 18.82
C ARG A 303 17.45 -3.43 18.30
N GLU A 304 18.36 -2.69 18.94
CA GLU A 304 18.69 -1.31 18.51
C GLU A 304 19.49 -1.29 17.21
N SER A 305 20.47 -2.20 17.06
CA SER A 305 21.24 -2.35 15.81
C SER A 305 20.33 -2.73 14.65
N LEU A 306 19.34 -3.61 14.89
CA LEU A 306 18.36 -4.01 13.90
C LEU A 306 17.63 -2.80 13.31
N LEU A 307 17.20 -1.83 14.13
CA LEU A 307 16.49 -0.64 13.61
C LEU A 307 17.36 0.19 12.68
N LEU A 308 18.65 0.33 13.00
CA LEU A 308 19.61 1.01 12.13
C LEU A 308 19.80 0.24 10.81
N SER A 309 20.02 -1.07 10.88
CA SER A 309 20.16 -1.95 9.71
C SER A 309 18.92 -1.92 8.81
N LEU A 310 17.71 -1.93 9.39
CA LEU A 310 16.45 -1.84 8.65
C LEU A 310 16.24 -0.46 8.01
N SER A 311 16.62 0.63 8.69
CA SER A 311 16.58 1.98 8.09
C SER A 311 17.50 2.09 6.87
N ARG A 312 18.69 1.49 6.93
CA ARG A 312 19.64 1.40 5.82
C ARG A 312 19.08 0.58 4.66
N PHE A 313 18.58 -0.62 4.94
CA PHE A 313 17.91 -1.45 3.94
C PHE A 313 16.79 -0.68 3.24
N HIS A 314 15.86 -0.10 4.00
CA HIS A 314 14.70 0.58 3.44
C HIS A 314 15.11 1.76 2.56
N LYS A 315 16.06 2.58 3.03
CA LYS A 315 16.58 3.71 2.24
C LYS A 315 17.24 3.23 0.96
N PHE A 316 18.20 2.31 1.02
CA PHE A 316 18.87 1.81 -0.18
C PHE A 316 17.89 1.16 -1.17
N PHE A 317 16.93 0.38 -0.68
CA PHE A 317 15.92 -0.25 -1.51
C PHE A 317 15.07 0.78 -2.28
N LEU A 318 14.58 1.82 -1.59
CA LEU A 318 13.78 2.86 -2.22
C LEU A 318 14.58 3.68 -3.22
N HIS A 319 15.85 3.96 -2.93
CA HIS A 319 16.75 4.62 -3.87
C HIS A 319 17.04 3.77 -5.11
N ALA A 320 17.32 2.47 -4.92
CA ALA A 320 17.51 1.50 -5.99
C ALA A 320 16.30 1.43 -6.92
N HIS A 321 15.10 1.38 -6.30
CA HIS A 321 13.81 1.25 -6.97
C HIS A 321 13.87 0.15 -8.05
N PRO A 322 14.15 -1.11 -7.66
CA PRO A 322 14.52 -2.17 -8.60
C PRO A 322 13.49 -2.45 -9.69
N PHE A 323 12.21 -2.19 -9.42
CA PHE A 323 11.09 -2.49 -10.31
C PHE A 323 10.40 -1.20 -10.77
N TYR A 324 9.53 -1.28 -11.78
CA TYR A 324 8.75 -0.12 -12.23
C TYR A 324 7.64 0.27 -11.25
N ASN A 325 7.16 -0.66 -10.42
CA ASN A 325 6.10 -0.41 -9.46
C ASN A 325 6.28 -1.25 -8.18
N ILE A 326 5.43 -0.99 -7.18
CA ILE A 326 5.25 -1.80 -5.95
C ILE A 326 6.51 -1.93 -5.05
N ASN A 327 7.60 -1.19 -5.35
CA ASN A 327 8.84 -1.22 -4.56
C ASN A 327 8.61 -0.94 -3.07
N ASN A 328 7.83 0.09 -2.75
CA ASN A 328 7.59 0.50 -1.37
C ASN A 328 6.92 -0.62 -0.56
N SER A 329 5.93 -1.28 -1.13
CA SER A 329 5.16 -2.32 -0.46
C SER A 329 6.00 -3.57 -0.20
N ILE A 330 6.89 -3.93 -1.14
CA ILE A 330 7.86 -5.01 -0.92
C ILE A 330 8.80 -4.64 0.22
N ALA A 331 9.36 -3.42 0.21
CA ALA A 331 10.27 -2.95 1.24
C ALA A 331 9.63 -2.97 2.63
N MET A 332 8.41 -2.45 2.77
CA MET A 332 7.69 -2.43 4.05
C MET A 332 7.25 -3.81 4.51
N ASN A 333 6.94 -4.74 3.61
CA ASN A 333 6.68 -6.13 4.00
C ASN A 333 7.92 -6.80 4.61
N ILE A 334 9.10 -6.55 4.04
CA ILE A 334 10.37 -7.06 4.58
C ILE A 334 10.69 -6.43 5.94
N VAL A 335 10.54 -5.10 6.04
CA VAL A 335 10.75 -4.35 7.30
C VAL A 335 9.82 -4.85 8.40
N ASN A 336 8.50 -4.88 8.15
CA ASN A 336 7.51 -5.29 9.15
C ASN A 336 7.64 -6.76 9.55
N TYR A 337 8.09 -7.64 8.64
CA TYR A 337 8.45 -9.00 9.00
C TYR A 337 9.56 -9.02 10.07
N CYS A 338 10.64 -8.28 9.84
CA CYS A 338 11.78 -8.23 10.76
C CYS A 338 11.41 -7.57 12.11
N LEU A 339 10.67 -6.46 12.07
CA LEU A 339 10.19 -5.77 13.28
C LEU A 339 9.28 -6.67 14.13
N SER A 340 8.35 -7.39 13.49
CA SER A 340 7.45 -8.30 14.18
C SER A 340 8.21 -9.45 14.84
N ARG A 341 9.18 -10.06 14.13
CA ARG A 341 10.03 -11.14 14.66
C ARG A 341 10.93 -10.68 15.81
N ALA A 342 11.35 -9.43 15.80
CA ALA A 342 12.11 -8.82 16.90
C ALA A 342 11.23 -8.37 18.08
N GLY A 343 9.90 -8.49 17.99
CA GLY A 343 8.97 -8.07 19.03
C GLY A 343 8.84 -6.55 19.16
N PHE A 344 9.02 -5.80 18.06
CA PHE A 344 8.60 -4.40 17.99
C PHE A 344 7.14 -4.27 17.56
N GLY A 345 6.61 -5.26 16.84
CA GLY A 345 5.31 -5.16 16.19
C GLY A 345 5.46 -4.74 14.72
N VAL A 346 4.53 -3.95 14.23
CA VAL A 346 4.49 -3.51 12.82
C VAL A 346 4.18 -2.02 12.72
N ILE A 347 4.65 -1.37 11.66
CA ILE A 347 4.40 0.06 11.39
C ILE A 347 3.72 0.26 10.02
N PRO A 348 2.89 1.31 9.88
CA PRO A 348 2.43 1.77 8.58
C PRO A 348 3.57 2.31 7.72
N HIS A 349 3.36 2.39 6.40
CA HIS A 349 4.28 3.08 5.49
C HIS A 349 4.50 4.55 5.88
N LEU A 350 3.45 5.20 6.39
CA LEU A 350 3.44 6.64 6.70
C LEU A 350 4.00 7.46 5.53
N LEU A 351 4.88 8.40 5.84
CA LEU A 351 5.67 9.18 4.88
C LEU A 351 7.10 8.70 4.77
N LEU A 352 7.44 7.55 5.39
CA LEU A 352 8.80 7.02 5.43
C LEU A 352 9.36 6.85 4.03
N ASP A 353 8.52 6.42 3.08
CA ASP A 353 8.93 6.24 1.69
C ASP A 353 9.43 7.54 1.04
N PHE A 354 8.73 8.64 1.27
CA PHE A 354 9.07 9.93 0.66
C PHE A 354 10.24 10.61 1.37
N ILE A 355 10.32 10.45 2.70
CA ILE A 355 11.42 10.93 3.52
C ILE A 355 12.70 10.17 3.19
N ALA A 356 12.65 8.83 3.02
CA ALA A 356 13.81 8.01 2.68
C ALA A 356 14.54 8.50 1.41
N LEU A 357 13.79 8.95 0.40
CA LEU A 357 14.35 9.44 -0.86
C LEU A 357 15.02 10.82 -0.76
N ARG A 358 14.74 11.59 0.30
CA ARG A 358 15.05 13.04 0.36
C ARG A 358 15.77 13.48 1.62
N ALA A 359 15.63 12.78 2.73
CA ALA A 359 16.40 13.06 3.93
C ALA A 359 17.82 12.49 3.79
N ASP A 360 18.78 13.15 4.41
CA ASP A 360 20.12 12.58 4.63
C ASP A 360 20.00 11.28 5.44
N PHE A 361 21.05 10.45 5.39
CA PHE A 361 21.03 9.13 6.01
C PHE A 361 20.72 9.16 7.52
N ASP A 362 21.44 10.00 8.27
CA ASP A 362 21.27 10.13 9.72
C ASP A 362 19.87 10.63 10.10
N VAL A 363 19.38 11.62 9.35
CA VAL A 363 18.03 12.18 9.56
C VAL A 363 16.98 11.10 9.30
N TYR A 364 17.14 10.32 8.22
CA TYR A 364 16.20 9.25 7.91
C TYR A 364 16.22 8.12 8.94
N ALA A 365 17.41 7.69 9.38
CA ALA A 365 17.55 6.65 10.40
C ALA A 365 16.87 7.09 11.70
N GLU A 366 17.04 8.34 12.11
CA GLU A 366 16.39 8.90 13.30
C GLU A 366 14.85 8.93 13.15
N VAL A 367 14.33 9.39 12.01
CA VAL A 367 12.88 9.35 11.72
C VAL A 367 12.34 7.92 11.78
N PHE A 368 13.03 6.97 11.16
CA PHE A 368 12.62 5.58 11.11
C PHE A 368 12.57 4.96 12.51
N ILE A 369 13.63 5.14 13.31
CA ILE A 369 13.72 4.62 14.68
C ILE A 369 12.60 5.20 15.55
N ARG A 370 12.35 6.51 15.46
CA ARG A 370 11.25 7.15 16.19
C ARG A 370 9.89 6.62 15.74
N ALA A 371 9.67 6.47 14.43
CA ALA A 371 8.44 5.89 13.91
C ALA A 371 8.17 4.48 14.45
N VAL A 372 9.20 3.64 14.56
CA VAL A 372 9.06 2.31 15.18
C VAL A 372 8.73 2.44 16.67
N ARG A 373 9.38 3.32 17.42
CA ARG A 373 9.14 3.47 18.85
C ARG A 373 7.75 4.04 19.17
N ASP A 374 7.29 4.99 18.37
CA ASP A 374 6.08 5.76 18.66
C ASP A 374 4.81 5.10 18.06
N TYR A 375 4.98 4.39 16.93
CA TYR A 375 3.86 3.90 16.12
C TYR A 375 3.83 2.39 15.90
N ALA A 376 4.84 1.63 16.35
CA ALA A 376 4.77 0.18 16.17
C ALA A 376 3.64 -0.42 17.01
N PHE A 377 2.85 -1.27 16.36
CA PHE A 377 1.71 -1.94 16.95
C PHE A 377 2.05 -3.40 17.26
N ASP A 378 1.97 -3.78 18.53
CA ASP A 378 2.10 -5.17 18.95
C ASP A 378 0.79 -5.94 18.73
N ALA A 379 0.88 -6.88 17.80
CA ALA A 379 -0.09 -7.92 17.49
C ALA A 379 -0.72 -8.59 18.70
N ALA A 380 0.12 -8.94 19.66
CA ALA A 380 -0.26 -9.81 20.76
C ALA A 380 -1.19 -9.08 21.74
N SER A 381 -1.19 -7.74 21.72
CA SER A 381 -1.92 -6.92 22.69
C SER A 381 -3.40 -6.74 22.36
N GLY A 382 -3.83 -6.89 21.11
CA GLY A 382 -5.23 -6.79 20.66
C GLY A 382 -5.92 -5.41 20.82
N SER A 383 -5.49 -4.58 21.78
CA SER A 383 -6.11 -3.28 22.10
C SER A 383 -5.26 -2.07 21.70
N GLY A 384 -4.05 -2.28 21.19
CA GLY A 384 -3.12 -1.19 20.87
C GLY A 384 -3.33 -0.52 19.52
N GLU A 385 -4.15 -1.09 18.62
CA GLU A 385 -4.28 -0.57 17.25
C GLU A 385 -4.97 0.79 17.30
N ASP A 386 -6.19 0.89 17.82
CA ASP A 386 -6.94 2.15 17.88
C ASP A 386 -6.20 3.28 18.61
N GLU A 387 -5.42 2.97 19.65
CA GLU A 387 -4.61 3.96 20.37
C GLU A 387 -3.43 4.45 19.52
N ALA A 388 -2.70 3.53 18.86
CA ALA A 388 -1.62 3.90 17.95
C ALA A 388 -2.15 4.69 16.74
N LEU A 389 -3.26 4.25 16.14
CA LEU A 389 -3.98 4.97 15.10
C LEU A 389 -4.35 6.37 15.60
N SER A 390 -4.88 6.49 16.82
CA SER A 390 -5.24 7.77 17.43
C SER A 390 -4.03 8.69 17.66
N ARG A 391 -2.88 8.17 18.09
CA ARG A 391 -1.64 8.95 18.23
C ARG A 391 -1.16 9.47 16.87
N ILE A 392 -1.05 8.59 15.88
CA ILE A 392 -0.67 8.98 14.52
C ILE A 392 -1.65 10.03 13.97
N LEU A 393 -2.94 9.87 14.25
CA LEU A 393 -3.97 10.84 13.91
C LEU A 393 -3.80 12.19 14.59
N GLN A 394 -3.48 12.23 15.88
CA GLN A 394 -3.27 13.49 16.59
C GLN A 394 -2.08 14.24 15.97
N ASP A 395 -1.00 13.52 15.68
CA ASP A 395 0.18 14.09 15.03
C ASP A 395 -0.11 14.57 13.60
N HIS A 396 -0.99 13.89 12.87
CA HIS A 396 -1.35 14.22 11.49
C HIS A 396 -2.50 15.23 11.35
N ARG A 397 -3.51 15.23 12.24
CA ARG A 397 -4.64 16.19 12.23
C ARG A 397 -4.15 17.62 12.37
N LEU A 398 -3.13 17.84 13.20
CA LEU A 398 -2.46 19.13 13.34
C LEU A 398 -1.80 19.64 12.04
N VAL A 399 -1.65 18.81 11.00
CA VAL A 399 -1.09 19.21 9.68
C VAL A 399 -2.18 19.32 8.62
N LEU A 400 -3.33 18.68 8.82
CA LEU A 400 -4.42 18.60 7.83
C LEU A 400 -5.57 19.59 8.11
N SER A 401 -5.62 20.19 9.30
CA SER A 401 -6.64 21.18 9.68
C SER A 401 -6.36 22.60 9.18
N THR A 402 -5.42 22.79 8.26
CA THR A 402 -5.33 24.05 7.51
C THR A 402 -6.28 23.93 6.34
N ASP A 403 -7.51 24.41 6.56
CA ASP A 403 -8.52 24.61 5.54
C ASP A 403 -7.95 25.43 4.37
N ASP A 404 -7.98 24.83 3.18
CA ASP A 404 -8.07 25.46 1.86
C ASP A 404 -9.17 24.73 1.08
#